data_AF-A0AA43EWG9-F1
#
_entry.id   AF-A0AA43EWG9-F1
#
_cell.length_a   1.000
_cell.length_b   1.000
_cell.length_c   1.000
_cell.angle_alpha   90.00
_cell.angle_beta   90.00
_cell.angle_gamma   90.00
#
_symmetry.space_group_name_H-M   'P 1'
#
loop_
_entity.id
_entity.type
_entity.pdbx_description
1 polymer ?
#
loop_
_entity_poly.entity_id
_entity_poly.type
_entity_poly.pdbx_seq_one_letter_code
_entity_poly.pdbx_strand_id
1 'polypeptide(L)'
;MRTYRRITYEDRCQLYALRKAGKTPAEISQALGWTVSRELARNAGRRGYRFQQAPRSAQARQQQVRHQPRKLTSRVRRALTRKLRAERWSPEQLRFWLRNERGRSLSPEWIY
;
A
#
# COMPACT_ATOMS: atom_id res chain seq x y z
N MET A 1 -4.86 -23.79 4.15
CA MET A 1 -4.69 -22.34 3.87
C MET A 1 -3.66 -21.76 4.82
N ARG A 2 -2.68 -20.99 4.34
CA ARG A 2 -1.77 -20.25 5.23
C ARG A 2 -2.53 -19.05 5.81
N THR A 3 -2.62 -19.00 7.14
CA THR A 3 -3.18 -17.84 7.85
C THR A 3 -2.35 -16.60 7.57
N TYR A 4 -3.00 -15.46 7.41
CA TYR A 4 -2.30 -14.20 7.20
C TYR A 4 -1.51 -13.84 8.47
N ARG A 5 -0.18 -13.87 8.35
CA ARG A 5 0.75 -13.48 9.41
C ARG A 5 1.48 -12.21 9.00
N ARG A 6 1.56 -11.24 9.90
CA ARG A 6 2.43 -10.06 9.75
C ARG A 6 3.83 -10.40 10.24
N ILE A 7 4.82 -9.93 9.50
CA ILE A 7 6.24 -10.03 9.88
C ILE A 7 6.50 -9.02 11.01
N THR A 8 6.91 -9.53 12.15
CA THR A 8 7.21 -8.75 13.36
C THR A 8 8.62 -8.15 13.32
N TYR A 9 9.03 -7.45 14.37
CA TYR A 9 10.41 -6.97 14.48
C TYR A 9 11.36 -8.14 14.75
N GLU A 10 10.96 -9.04 15.63
CA GLU A 10 11.66 -10.26 16.04
C GLU A 10 11.93 -11.16 14.83
N ASP A 11 10.94 -11.32 13.96
CA ASP A 11 11.08 -12.06 12.70
C ASP A 11 12.20 -11.49 11.82
N ARG A 12 12.34 -10.16 11.78
CA ARG A 12 13.38 -9.49 11.00
C ARG A 12 14.75 -9.64 11.66
N CYS A 13 14.80 -9.61 12.99
CA CYS A 13 16.03 -9.89 13.75
C CYS A 13 16.54 -11.31 13.46
N GLN A 14 15.65 -12.31 13.52
CA GLN A 14 15.98 -13.71 13.21
C GLN A 14 16.44 -13.88 11.75
N LEU A 15 15.71 -13.29 10.79
CA LEU A 15 16.10 -13.29 9.38
C LEU A 15 17.49 -12.67 9.18
N TYR A 16 17.79 -11.56 9.87
CA TYR A 16 19.09 -10.92 9.80
C TYR A 16 20.22 -11.81 10.35
N ALA A 17 20.04 -12.39 11.54
CA ALA A 17 21.01 -13.28 12.15
C ALA A 17 21.34 -14.48 11.24
N LEU A 18 20.32 -15.12 10.68
CA LEU A 18 20.49 -16.27 9.80
C LEU A 18 21.15 -15.89 8.47
N ARG A 19 20.84 -14.72 7.89
CA ARG A 19 21.57 -14.23 6.71
C ARG A 19 23.03 -13.93 7.02
N LYS A 20 23.33 -13.40 8.21
CA LYS A 20 24.71 -13.14 8.64
C LYS A 20 25.48 -14.44 8.86
N ALA A 21 24.80 -15.52 9.25
CA ALA A 21 25.33 -16.88 9.34
C ALA A 21 25.49 -17.57 7.97
N GLY A 22 25.28 -16.87 6.85
CA GLY A 22 25.51 -17.41 5.50
C GLY A 22 24.37 -18.29 4.95
N LYS A 23 23.25 -18.41 5.66
CA LYS A 23 22.11 -19.23 5.22
C LYS A 23 21.44 -18.68 3.98
N THR A 24 21.01 -19.59 3.11
CA THR A 24 20.24 -19.31 1.90
C THR A 24 18.79 -18.96 2.26
N PRO A 25 18.07 -18.19 1.42
CA PRO A 25 16.65 -17.89 1.67
C PRO A 25 15.77 -19.14 1.83
N ALA A 26 16.12 -20.26 1.18
CA ALA A 26 15.41 -21.53 1.29
C ALA A 26 15.57 -22.13 2.70
N GLU A 27 16.82 -22.26 3.19
CA GLU A 27 17.11 -22.76 4.54
C GLU A 27 16.46 -21.88 5.61
N ILE A 28 16.51 -20.56 5.44
CA ILE A 28 15.89 -19.63 6.38
C ILE A 28 14.37 -19.80 6.38
N SER A 29 13.75 -19.96 5.20
CA SER A 29 12.30 -20.18 5.12
C SER A 29 11.87 -21.48 5.78
N GLN A 30 12.71 -22.53 5.73
CA GLN A 30 12.48 -23.78 6.43
C GLN A 30 12.60 -23.59 7.94
N ALA A 31 13.65 -22.91 8.41
CA ALA A 31 13.89 -22.66 9.83
C ALA A 31 12.80 -21.79 10.49
N LEU A 32 12.31 -20.76 9.78
CA LEU A 32 11.32 -19.81 10.33
C LEU A 32 9.86 -20.22 10.06
N GLY A 33 9.61 -21.16 9.15
CA GLY A 33 8.26 -21.61 8.77
C GLY A 33 7.47 -20.65 7.88
N TRP A 34 8.08 -19.54 7.44
CA TRP A 34 7.47 -18.55 6.54
C TRP A 34 8.40 -18.12 5.41
N THR A 35 7.82 -17.70 4.29
CA THR A 35 8.58 -17.37 3.07
C THR A 35 9.26 -16.01 3.19
N VAL A 36 10.59 -16.00 3.18
CA VAL A 36 11.42 -14.79 3.39
C VAL A 36 11.71 -14.00 2.12
N SER A 37 11.50 -14.58 0.93
CA SER A 37 11.90 -13.98 -0.35
C SER A 37 11.28 -12.60 -0.59
N ARG A 38 9.99 -12.44 -0.25
CA ARG A 38 9.28 -11.15 -0.39
C ARG A 38 9.78 -10.09 0.59
N GLU A 39 10.16 -10.49 1.80
CA GLU A 39 10.73 -9.57 2.80
C GLU A 39 12.09 -9.07 2.34
N LEU A 40 12.97 -9.99 1.92
CA LEU A 40 14.29 -9.66 1.40
C LEU A 40 14.20 -8.75 0.16
N ALA A 41 13.36 -9.09 -0.81
CA ALA A 41 13.22 -8.31 -2.04
C ALA A 41 12.69 -6.87 -1.80
N ARG A 42 11.81 -6.69 -0.82
CA ARG A 42 11.13 -5.39 -0.59
C ARG A 42 11.85 -4.50 0.40
N ASN A 43 12.60 -5.06 1.32
CA ASN A 43 13.14 -4.36 2.48
C ASN A 43 14.67 -4.46 2.61
N ALA A 44 15.37 -5.13 1.71
CA ALA A 44 16.83 -5.04 1.64
C ALA A 44 17.28 -3.66 1.12
N GLY A 45 18.36 -3.15 1.69
CA GLY A 45 19.03 -1.93 1.22
C GLY A 45 20.16 -2.26 0.24
N ARG A 46 20.85 -1.21 -0.24
CA ARG A 46 21.98 -1.34 -1.18
C ARG A 46 23.15 -2.16 -0.65
N ARG A 47 23.29 -2.29 0.68
CA ARG A 47 24.34 -3.06 1.37
C ARG A 47 23.81 -4.36 1.98
N GLY A 48 22.72 -4.90 1.44
CA GLY A 48 22.07 -6.11 1.93
C GLY A 48 20.94 -5.84 2.94
N TYR A 49 20.50 -6.91 3.61
CA TYR A 49 19.37 -6.87 4.54
C TYR A 49 19.78 -6.36 5.92
N ARG A 50 19.02 -5.41 6.49
CA ARG A 50 19.21 -4.88 7.85
C ARG A 50 17.86 -4.73 8.55
N PHE A 51 17.68 -5.47 9.65
CA PHE A 51 16.42 -5.52 10.39
C PHE A 51 15.97 -4.15 10.93
N GLN A 52 16.88 -3.22 11.20
CA GLN A 52 16.55 -1.85 11.64
C GLN A 52 16.00 -0.96 10.51
N GLN A 53 16.39 -1.23 9.26
CA GLN A 53 15.96 -0.44 8.09
C GLN A 53 14.65 -0.96 7.50
N ALA A 54 14.47 -2.28 7.53
CA ALA A 54 13.32 -2.96 6.95
C ALA A 54 11.94 -2.43 7.43
N PRO A 55 11.70 -2.16 8.73
CA PRO A 55 10.46 -1.56 9.21
C PRO A 55 10.19 -0.18 8.60
N ARG A 56 11.21 0.69 8.54
CA ARG A 56 11.08 2.03 7.96
C ARG A 56 10.72 1.96 6.48
N SER A 57 11.37 1.09 5.72
CA SER A 57 11.04 0.85 4.30
C SER A 57 9.61 0.31 4.11
N ALA A 58 9.17 -0.59 4.98
CA ALA A 58 7.80 -1.11 4.94
C ALA A 58 6.77 -0.02 5.25
N GLN A 59 7.04 0.81 6.27
CA GLN A 59 6.17 1.92 6.66
C GLN A 59 6.11 3.01 5.58
N ALA A 60 7.24 3.41 5.01
CA ALA A 60 7.29 4.41 3.93
C ALA A 60 6.45 3.98 2.72
N ARG A 61 6.56 2.71 2.31
CA ARG A 61 5.74 2.14 1.24
C ARG A 61 4.26 2.12 1.59
N GLN A 62 3.93 1.81 2.85
CA GLN A 62 2.55 1.82 3.31
C GLN A 62 1.96 3.23 3.30
N GLN A 63 2.73 4.24 3.72
CA GLN A 63 2.34 5.65 3.65
C GLN A 63 2.12 6.07 2.19
N GLN A 64 3.02 5.74 1.28
CA GLN A 64 2.88 6.04 -0.13
C GLN A 64 1.59 5.50 -0.74
N VAL A 65 1.16 4.28 -0.36
CA VAL A 65 -0.08 3.68 -0.86
C VAL A 65 -1.32 4.23 -0.15
N ARG A 66 -1.25 4.47 1.16
CA ARG A 66 -2.39 4.98 1.95
C ARG A 66 -2.81 6.39 1.55
N HIS A 67 -1.85 7.25 1.22
CA HIS A 67 -2.15 8.64 0.86
C HIS A 67 -2.59 8.84 -0.59
N GLN A 68 -2.57 7.80 -1.43
CA GLN A 68 -3.02 7.94 -2.82
C GLN A 68 -4.56 7.92 -2.92
N PRO A 69 -5.18 9.00 -3.43
CA PRO A 69 -6.63 9.04 -3.56
C PRO A 69 -7.09 8.07 -4.66
N ARG A 70 -7.73 6.97 -4.26
CA ARG A 70 -8.22 5.93 -5.19
C ARG A 70 -9.48 6.35 -5.96
N LYS A 71 -10.42 7.01 -5.26
CA LYS A 71 -11.70 7.43 -5.83
C LYS A 71 -11.69 8.90 -6.30
N LEU A 72 -11.05 9.78 -5.53
CA LEU A 72 -11.00 11.22 -5.78
C LEU A 72 -9.65 11.66 -6.36
N THR A 73 -9.30 11.12 -7.53
CA THR A 73 -8.07 11.52 -8.23
C THR A 73 -8.12 12.99 -8.65
N SER A 74 -6.97 13.61 -8.95
CA SER A 74 -6.90 14.99 -9.44
C SER A 74 -7.79 15.24 -10.68
N ARG A 75 -7.86 14.26 -11.60
CA ARG A 75 -8.75 14.28 -12.78
C ARG A 75 -10.23 14.24 -12.41
N VAL A 76 -10.60 13.48 -11.37
CA VAL A 76 -11.98 13.46 -10.87
C VAL A 76 -12.31 14.78 -10.18
N ARG A 77 -11.41 15.28 -9.31
CA ARG A 77 -11.59 16.56 -8.62
C ARG A 77 -11.78 17.71 -9.60
N ARG A 78 -10.93 17.83 -10.63
CA ARG A 78 -11.09 18.87 -11.67
C ARG A 78 -12.43 18.79 -12.41
N ALA A 79 -12.88 17.57 -12.74
CA ALA A 79 -14.15 17.38 -13.42
C ALA A 79 -15.35 17.75 -12.52
N LEU A 80 -15.31 17.37 -11.24
CA LEU A 80 -16.30 17.78 -10.25
C LEU A 80 -16.34 19.31 -10.09
N THR A 81 -15.18 19.95 -9.91
CA THR A 81 -15.10 21.42 -9.78
C THR A 81 -15.64 22.15 -11.00
N ARG A 82 -15.33 21.67 -12.21
CA ARG A 82 -15.86 22.26 -13.46
C ARG A 82 -17.38 22.18 -13.50
N LYS A 83 -17.96 21.01 -13.23
CA LYS A 83 -19.41 20.81 -13.28
C LYS A 83 -20.15 21.54 -12.17
N LEU A 84 -19.56 21.60 -10.97
CA LEU A 84 -20.11 22.35 -9.85
C LEU A 84 -20.13 23.87 -10.13
N ARG A 85 -19.03 24.43 -10.68
CA ARG A 85 -18.90 25.89 -10.88
C ARG A 85 -19.53 26.39 -12.18
N ALA A 86 -19.32 25.69 -13.29
CA ALA A 86 -19.78 26.14 -14.61
C ALA A 86 -21.22 25.72 -14.89
N GLU A 87 -21.61 24.52 -14.46
CA GLU A 87 -22.91 23.94 -14.79
C GLU A 87 -23.88 23.98 -13.59
N ARG A 88 -23.44 24.44 -12.40
CA ARG A 88 -24.23 24.56 -11.16
C ARG A 88 -24.91 23.26 -10.72
N TRP A 89 -24.28 22.12 -10.99
CA TRP A 89 -24.86 20.81 -10.65
C TRP A 89 -24.93 20.57 -9.15
N SER A 90 -26.00 19.91 -8.70
CA SER A 90 -26.12 19.44 -7.32
C SER A 90 -25.18 18.25 -7.03
N PRO A 91 -24.80 18.02 -5.76
CA PRO A 91 -24.02 16.84 -5.36
C PRO A 91 -24.62 15.50 -5.81
N GLU A 92 -25.95 15.38 -5.81
CA GLU A 92 -26.68 14.20 -6.28
C GLU A 92 -26.49 14.01 -7.78
N GLN A 93 -26.63 15.08 -8.58
CA GLN A 93 -26.41 15.04 -10.03
C GLN A 93 -24.97 14.64 -10.37
N LEU A 94 -24.00 15.16 -9.62
CA LEU A 94 -22.59 14.79 -9.76
C LEU A 94 -22.35 13.33 -9.42
N ARG A 95 -23.01 12.77 -8.40
CA ARG A 95 -22.95 11.35 -8.06
C ARG A 95 -23.47 10.47 -9.20
N PHE A 96 -24.64 10.80 -9.75
CA PHE A 96 -25.23 10.03 -10.87
C PHE A 96 -24.31 10.05 -12.10
N TRP A 97 -23.79 11.22 -12.44
CA TRP A 97 -22.83 11.37 -13.53
C TRP A 97 -21.53 10.61 -13.29
N LEU A 98 -20.96 10.67 -12.08
CA LEU A 98 -19.72 9.95 -11.76
C LEU A 98 -19.89 8.43 -11.90
N ARG A 99 -21.06 7.93 -11.52
CA ARG A 99 -21.43 6.52 -11.64
C ARG A 99 -21.57 6.11 -13.11
N ASN A 100 -22.27 6.89 -13.92
CA ASN A 100 -22.57 6.54 -15.31
C ASN A 100 -21.37 6.74 -16.25
N GLU A 101 -20.67 7.87 -16.15
CA GLU A 101 -19.62 8.25 -17.11
C GLU A 101 -18.23 7.75 -16.73
N ARG A 102 -18.00 7.45 -15.44
CA ARG A 102 -16.66 7.09 -14.93
C ARG A 102 -16.62 5.80 -14.14
N GLY A 103 -17.75 5.09 -14.00
CA GLY A 103 -17.85 3.83 -13.26
C GLY A 103 -17.43 3.94 -11.79
N ARG A 104 -17.49 5.16 -11.20
CA ARG A 104 -17.03 5.43 -9.84
C ARG A 104 -18.20 5.91 -8.98
N SER A 105 -18.31 5.37 -7.77
CA SER A 105 -19.28 5.85 -6.78
C SER A 105 -18.56 6.69 -5.70
N LEU A 106 -18.93 7.95 -5.60
CA LEU A 106 -18.65 8.82 -4.44
C LEU A 106 -19.97 9.09 -3.73
N SER A 107 -19.96 9.19 -2.39
CA SER A 107 -21.16 9.64 -1.69
C SER A 107 -21.26 11.17 -1.77
N PRO A 108 -22.48 11.74 -1.74
CA PRO A 108 -22.67 13.18 -1.87
C PRO A 108 -21.94 14.01 -0.80
N GLU A 109 -21.73 13.45 0.39
CA GLU A 109 -21.00 14.06 1.51
C GLU A 109 -19.52 14.34 1.19
N TRP A 110 -18.95 13.71 0.15
CA TRP A 110 -17.59 14.00 -0.34
C TRP A 110 -17.55 15.18 -1.31
N ILE A 111 -18.70 15.69 -1.73
CA ILE A 111 -18.86 16.77 -2.71
C ILE A 111 -19.24 18.10 -2.03
N TYR A 112 -20.02 18.05 -0.94
CA TYR A 112 -20.19 19.16 0.00
C TYR A 112 -18.85 19.54 0.64
#